data_AF-A0A1W2A1F2-F1
#
_entry.id   AF-A0A1W2A1F2-F1
#
_cell.length_a   1.000
_cell.length_b   1.000
_cell.length_c   1.000
_cell.angle_alpha   90.00
_cell.angle_beta   90.00
_cell.angle_gamma   90.00
#
_symmetry.space_group_name_H-M   'P 1'
#
loop_
_entity.id
_entity.type
_entity.pdbx_description
1 polymer ?
#
loop_
_entity_poly.entity_id
_entity_poly.type
_entity_poly.pdbx_seq_one_letter_code
_entity_poly.pdbx_strand_id
1 'polypeptide(L)'
;MAAMTRTARRMFELLEPICLVTFFADECNEELAALGHRGYWSGYFASRAAPLGRVPAEVVHAAFYSFADGEAARHIPKAWEKIPPEASVAARERGSAASLRRIVGDEMAASPGFLRAADLTTKAATSAPVEGRMMYAGMRTLEVPGDPVARLWHSATMLREHRGDGHIAALVGARIGGTEAHVLSAIAMGIHPPESFGRIHHLPEKRLAEVMNGLRERGIVDADGRFTDAGRKLQQDIEDLTDELAAAPYEALSPAELDELTAVLEPITAKLVAAGSR
;
A
#
# COMPACT_ATOMS: atom_id res chain seq x y z
N MET A 1 -7.16 23.24 -1.25
CA MET A 1 -5.93 22.43 -1.12
C MET A 1 -5.73 21.92 0.30
N ALA A 2 -5.32 22.73 1.29
CA ALA A 2 -4.97 22.22 2.64
C ALA A 2 -6.06 21.38 3.35
N ALA A 3 -7.36 21.66 3.12
CA ALA A 3 -8.44 20.84 3.65
C ALA A 3 -8.48 19.44 3.03
N MET A 4 -8.32 19.32 1.70
CA MET A 4 -8.32 18.04 0.99
C MET A 4 -7.06 17.22 1.29
N THR A 5 -5.91 17.86 1.50
CA THR A 5 -4.69 17.19 2.00
C THR A 5 -4.95 16.50 3.34
N ARG A 6 -5.61 17.19 4.30
CA ARG A 6 -5.99 16.59 5.59
C ARG A 6 -7.01 15.45 5.41
N THR A 7 -7.97 15.61 4.50
CA THR A 7 -8.91 14.54 4.14
C THR A 7 -8.17 13.31 3.61
N ALA A 8 -7.20 13.49 2.71
CA ALA A 8 -6.43 12.38 2.14
C ALA A 8 -5.64 11.61 3.21
N ARG A 9 -4.98 12.33 4.14
CA ARG A 9 -4.31 11.71 5.29
C ARG A 9 -5.29 10.93 6.17
N ARG A 10 -6.43 11.55 6.51
CA ARG A 10 -7.46 10.91 7.34
C ARG A 10 -8.04 9.66 6.68
N MET A 11 -8.33 9.72 5.38
CA MET A 11 -8.83 8.58 4.62
C MET A 11 -7.79 7.46 4.53
N PHE A 12 -6.50 7.79 4.40
CA PHE A 12 -5.42 6.80 4.47
C PHE A 12 -5.43 6.03 5.79
N GLU A 13 -5.52 6.72 6.93
CA GLU A 13 -5.58 6.08 8.26
C GLU A 13 -6.77 5.11 8.40
N LEU A 14 -7.90 5.43 7.77
CA LEU A 14 -9.12 4.63 7.85
C LEU A 14 -9.13 3.46 6.85
N LEU A 15 -8.64 3.68 5.63
CA LEU A 15 -8.68 2.70 4.55
C LEU A 15 -7.49 1.74 4.54
N GLU A 16 -6.32 2.14 5.04
CA GLU A 16 -5.12 1.28 5.01
C GLU A 16 -5.35 -0.04 5.77
N PRO A 17 -5.96 -0.07 6.98
CA PRO A 17 -6.27 -1.32 7.68
C PRO A 17 -7.19 -2.28 6.92
N ILE A 18 -8.03 -1.78 6.00
CA ILE A 18 -8.84 -2.61 5.11
C ILE A 18 -7.95 -3.30 4.07
N CYS A 19 -6.98 -2.59 3.52
CA CYS A 19 -6.05 -3.12 2.52
C CYS A 19 -5.10 -4.15 3.15
N LEU A 20 -4.64 -3.86 4.38
CA LEU A 20 -3.61 -4.61 5.08
C LEU A 20 -4.02 -6.04 5.46
N VAL A 21 -5.32 -6.37 5.49
CA VAL A 21 -5.78 -7.77 5.69
C VAL A 21 -5.18 -8.71 4.66
N THR A 22 -4.92 -8.23 3.43
CA THR A 22 -4.25 -8.98 2.36
C THR A 22 -2.89 -9.53 2.79
N PHE A 23 -2.17 -8.78 3.63
CA PHE A 23 -0.78 -9.06 3.98
C PHE A 23 -0.62 -9.70 5.35
N PHE A 24 -1.55 -9.47 6.27
CA PHE A 24 -1.46 -9.92 7.66
C PHE A 24 -2.41 -11.05 8.03
N ALA A 25 -3.47 -11.28 7.25
CA ALA A 25 -4.36 -12.41 7.45
C ALA A 25 -3.91 -13.61 6.59
N ASP A 26 -4.33 -14.82 7.00
CA ASP A 26 -3.86 -16.06 6.39
C ASP A 26 -4.55 -16.34 5.05
N GLU A 27 -5.83 -15.96 4.92
CA GLU A 27 -6.71 -16.41 3.83
C GLU A 27 -6.20 -16.03 2.44
N CYS A 28 -5.58 -14.86 2.27
CA CYS A 28 -4.97 -14.48 0.99
C CYS A 28 -3.76 -15.35 0.64
N ASN A 29 -2.95 -15.72 1.63
CA ASN A 29 -1.82 -16.62 1.41
C ASN A 29 -2.30 -18.05 1.13
N GLU A 30 -3.35 -18.51 1.80
CA GLU A 30 -3.96 -19.83 1.57
C GLU A 30 -4.50 -19.96 0.13
N GLU A 31 -5.25 -18.95 -0.35
CA GLU A 31 -5.75 -18.90 -1.72
C GLU A 31 -4.62 -18.96 -2.77
N LEU A 32 -3.53 -18.23 -2.55
CA LEU A 32 -2.37 -18.24 -3.45
C LEU A 32 -1.55 -19.53 -3.33
N ALA A 33 -1.45 -20.11 -2.14
CA ALA A 33 -0.78 -21.38 -1.91
C ALA A 33 -1.51 -22.54 -2.60
N ALA A 34 -2.85 -22.53 -2.61
CA ALA A 34 -3.67 -23.49 -3.34
C ALA A 34 -3.42 -23.44 -4.86
N LEU A 35 -3.08 -22.26 -5.38
CA LEU A 35 -2.67 -22.05 -6.77
C LEU A 35 -1.16 -22.32 -7.03
N GLY A 36 -0.43 -22.72 -5.99
CA GLY A 36 0.96 -23.17 -6.10
C GLY A 36 2.02 -22.13 -5.70
N HIS A 37 1.63 -20.95 -5.20
CA HIS A 37 2.53 -19.99 -4.57
C HIS A 37 2.66 -20.23 -3.06
N ARG A 38 3.40 -21.28 -2.69
CA ARG A 38 3.48 -21.74 -1.29
C ARG A 38 4.32 -20.87 -0.35
N GLY A 39 5.07 -19.91 -0.89
CA GLY A 39 5.86 -18.97 -0.08
C GLY A 39 5.25 -17.57 -0.12
N TYR A 40 5.20 -16.91 1.03
CA TYR A 40 4.63 -15.56 1.20
C TYR A 40 5.07 -14.60 0.08
N TRP A 41 6.38 -14.44 -0.13
CA TRP A 41 6.90 -13.51 -1.13
C TRP A 41 6.53 -13.88 -2.56
N SER A 42 6.43 -15.17 -2.89
CA SER A 42 6.00 -15.57 -4.23
C SER A 42 4.53 -15.22 -4.46
N GLY A 43 3.67 -15.44 -3.46
CA GLY A 43 2.28 -15.02 -3.50
C GLY A 43 2.14 -13.50 -3.55
N TYR A 44 2.90 -12.78 -2.73
CA TYR A 44 2.94 -11.32 -2.69
C TYR A 44 3.27 -10.71 -4.06
N PHE A 45 4.38 -11.12 -4.68
CA PHE A 45 4.78 -10.57 -5.97
C PHE A 45 3.82 -10.97 -7.08
N ALA A 46 3.36 -12.23 -7.10
CA ALA A 46 2.38 -12.70 -8.08
C ALA A 46 1.08 -11.90 -8.01
N SER A 47 0.50 -11.75 -6.81
CA SER A 47 -0.82 -11.16 -6.62
C SER A 47 -0.83 -9.63 -6.64
N ARG A 48 0.21 -8.99 -6.11
CA ARG A 48 0.30 -7.53 -6.13
C ARG A 48 0.65 -6.99 -7.51
N ALA A 49 1.50 -7.68 -8.28
CA ALA A 49 1.88 -7.22 -9.62
C ALA A 49 0.89 -7.64 -10.71
N ALA A 50 0.01 -8.61 -10.45
CA ALA A 50 -0.93 -9.14 -11.45
C ALA A 50 -1.81 -8.10 -12.19
N PRO A 51 -2.26 -6.98 -11.58
CA PRO A 51 -3.00 -5.94 -12.29
C PRO A 51 -2.20 -5.28 -13.44
N LEU A 52 -0.88 -5.40 -13.45
CA LEU A 52 -0.01 -4.93 -14.54
C LEU A 52 0.06 -5.94 -15.71
N GLY A 53 -0.52 -7.12 -15.55
CA GLY A 53 -0.36 -8.23 -16.49
C GLY A 53 1.04 -8.85 -16.44
N ARG A 54 1.41 -9.54 -17.53
CA ARG A 54 2.71 -10.22 -17.65
C ARG A 54 3.81 -9.24 -18.08
N VAL A 55 4.39 -8.56 -17.10
CA VAL A 55 5.53 -7.65 -17.32
C VAL A 55 6.86 -8.27 -16.82
N PRO A 56 8.01 -7.86 -17.39
CA PRO A 56 9.33 -8.27 -16.90
C PRO A 56 9.60 -7.85 -15.44
N ALA A 57 10.56 -8.50 -14.80
CA ALA A 57 10.88 -8.26 -13.38
C ALA A 57 11.36 -6.83 -13.13
N GLU A 58 12.01 -6.20 -14.10
CA GLU A 58 12.50 -4.83 -14.07
C GLU A 58 11.35 -3.82 -13.97
N VAL A 59 10.23 -4.10 -14.67
CA VAL A 59 9.02 -3.28 -14.60
C VAL A 59 8.37 -3.40 -13.23
N VAL A 60 8.28 -4.63 -12.68
CA VAL A 60 7.77 -4.86 -11.33
C VAL A 60 8.65 -4.17 -10.28
N HIS A 61 9.97 -4.26 -10.42
CA HIS A 61 10.92 -3.63 -9.51
C HIS A 61 10.76 -2.10 -9.49
N ALA A 62 10.60 -1.47 -10.65
CA ALA A 62 10.35 -0.03 -10.75
C ALA A 62 9.03 0.36 -10.05
N ALA A 63 7.95 -0.40 -10.27
CA ALA A 63 6.67 -0.16 -9.62
C ALA A 63 6.72 -0.41 -8.10
N PHE A 64 7.56 -1.34 -7.64
CA PHE A 64 7.71 -1.71 -6.24
C PHE A 64 8.93 -1.00 -5.60
N TYR A 65 9.15 0.25 -6.00
CA TYR A 65 10.25 1.17 -5.69
C TYR A 65 11.18 0.86 -4.50
N SER A 66 10.62 0.53 -3.33
CA SER A 66 11.39 0.34 -2.09
C SER A 66 12.02 -1.05 -1.91
N PHE A 67 11.70 -2.04 -2.75
CA PHE A 67 12.33 -3.36 -2.71
C PHE A 67 13.80 -3.29 -3.15
N ALA A 68 14.64 -4.14 -2.56
CA ALA A 68 16.05 -4.17 -2.91
C ALA A 68 16.29 -4.82 -4.28
N ASP A 69 17.44 -4.49 -4.88
CA ASP A 69 17.85 -5.02 -6.18
C ASP A 69 17.78 -6.56 -6.21
N GLY A 70 17.18 -7.09 -7.27
CA GLY A 70 17.02 -8.53 -7.48
C GLY A 70 15.87 -9.19 -6.71
N GLU A 71 15.17 -8.51 -5.79
CA GLU A 71 14.05 -9.12 -5.07
C GLU A 71 12.88 -9.48 -5.98
N ALA A 72 12.49 -8.59 -6.90
CA ALA A 72 11.45 -8.89 -7.88
C ALA A 72 11.87 -10.05 -8.81
N ALA A 73 13.13 -10.07 -9.25
CA ALA A 73 13.68 -11.11 -10.15
C ALA A 73 13.74 -12.51 -9.52
N ARG A 74 13.68 -12.63 -8.19
CA ARG A 74 13.56 -13.93 -7.51
C ARG A 74 12.20 -14.59 -7.75
N HIS A 75 11.17 -13.79 -8.03
CA HIS A 75 9.77 -14.24 -8.15
C HIS A 75 9.21 -14.11 -9.56
N ILE A 76 9.67 -13.11 -10.31
CA ILE A 76 9.27 -12.84 -11.69
C ILE A 76 10.42 -13.27 -12.63
N PRO A 77 10.16 -14.06 -13.70
CA PRO A 77 8.86 -14.37 -14.30
C PRO A 77 8.17 -15.64 -13.78
N LYS A 78 8.79 -16.41 -12.87
CA LYS A 78 8.25 -17.70 -12.38
C LYS A 78 6.80 -17.63 -11.91
N ALA A 79 6.36 -16.48 -11.37
CA ALA A 79 4.97 -16.25 -11.01
C ALA A 79 4.01 -16.44 -12.20
N TRP A 80 4.34 -15.83 -13.34
CA TRP A 80 3.53 -15.83 -14.57
C TRP A 80 3.45 -17.20 -15.24
N GLU A 81 4.50 -18.01 -15.07
CA GLU A 81 4.56 -19.39 -15.55
C GLU A 81 3.73 -20.33 -14.69
N LYS A 82 3.55 -19.98 -13.41
CA LYS A 82 2.82 -20.81 -12.44
C LYS A 82 1.31 -20.70 -12.63
N ILE A 83 0.80 -19.47 -12.68
CA ILE A 83 -0.61 -19.15 -12.89
C ILE A 83 -0.75 -17.87 -13.73
N PRO A 84 -1.85 -17.72 -14.49
CA PRO A 84 -2.12 -16.47 -15.18
C PRO A 84 -2.41 -15.33 -14.17
N PRO A 85 -2.04 -14.07 -14.46
CA PRO A 85 -2.27 -12.93 -13.57
C PRO A 85 -3.72 -12.82 -13.06
N GLU A 86 -4.69 -13.12 -13.92
CA GLU A 86 -6.13 -13.07 -13.62
C GLU A 86 -6.49 -14.03 -12.47
N ALA A 87 -5.86 -15.20 -12.41
CA ALA A 87 -6.06 -16.14 -11.31
C ALA A 87 -5.45 -15.62 -10.00
N SER A 88 -4.30 -14.92 -10.07
CA SER A 88 -3.69 -14.28 -8.89
C SER A 88 -4.55 -13.14 -8.36
N VAL A 89 -5.14 -12.31 -9.23
CA VAL A 89 -6.09 -11.25 -8.85
C VAL A 89 -7.31 -11.86 -8.15
N ALA A 90 -7.93 -12.88 -8.77
CA ALA A 90 -9.12 -13.51 -8.21
C ALA A 90 -8.85 -14.18 -6.85
N ALA A 91 -7.70 -14.82 -6.68
CA ALA A 91 -7.28 -15.41 -5.40
C ALA A 91 -7.06 -14.34 -4.32
N ARG A 92 -6.38 -13.25 -4.67
CA ARG A 92 -6.15 -12.12 -3.76
C ARG A 92 -7.48 -11.52 -3.29
N GLU A 93 -8.41 -11.31 -4.21
CA GLU A 93 -9.73 -10.77 -3.89
C GLU A 93 -10.51 -11.69 -2.95
N ARG A 94 -10.61 -12.99 -3.26
CA ARG A 94 -11.31 -13.95 -2.40
C ARG A 94 -10.74 -13.98 -0.99
N GLY A 95 -9.41 -14.12 -0.87
CA GLY A 95 -8.75 -14.21 0.42
C GLY A 95 -8.87 -12.92 1.23
N SER A 96 -8.71 -11.76 0.59
CA SER A 96 -8.86 -10.47 1.27
C SER A 96 -10.30 -10.19 1.68
N ALA A 97 -11.29 -10.50 0.83
CA ALA A 97 -12.71 -10.35 1.16
C ALA A 97 -13.12 -11.30 2.31
N ALA A 98 -12.64 -12.55 2.30
CA ALA A 98 -12.87 -13.51 3.38
C ALA A 98 -12.28 -13.01 4.71
N SER A 99 -11.03 -12.53 4.67
CA SER A 99 -10.33 -11.96 5.83
C SER A 99 -11.10 -10.77 6.40
N LEU A 100 -11.47 -9.82 5.54
CA LEU A 100 -12.21 -8.62 5.91
C LEU A 100 -13.54 -9.00 6.57
N ARG A 101 -14.34 -9.87 5.91
CA ARG A 101 -15.64 -10.35 6.43
C ARG A 101 -15.49 -11.01 7.80
N ARG A 102 -14.52 -11.92 7.96
CA ARG A 102 -14.27 -12.61 9.23
C ARG A 102 -13.97 -11.62 10.36
N ILE A 103 -13.14 -10.62 10.10
CA ILE A 103 -12.72 -9.65 11.13
C ILE A 103 -13.86 -8.69 11.50
N VAL A 104 -14.59 -8.15 10.51
CA VAL A 104 -15.66 -7.18 10.80
C VAL A 104 -16.94 -7.86 11.31
N GLY A 105 -17.16 -9.13 10.93
CA GLY A 105 -18.34 -9.93 11.23
C GLY A 105 -19.49 -9.70 10.24
N ASP A 106 -20.32 -10.73 10.04
CA ASP A 106 -21.40 -10.74 9.04
C ASP A 106 -22.44 -9.64 9.26
N GLU A 107 -22.80 -9.35 10.51
CA GLU A 107 -23.75 -8.28 10.84
C GLU A 107 -23.27 -6.91 10.35
N MET A 108 -22.00 -6.59 10.59
CA MET A 108 -21.41 -5.32 10.14
C MET A 108 -21.26 -5.30 8.62
N ALA A 109 -20.77 -6.40 8.03
CA ALA A 109 -20.60 -6.54 6.58
C ALA A 109 -21.91 -6.42 5.78
N ALA A 110 -23.04 -6.78 6.39
CA ALA A 110 -24.38 -6.66 5.80
C ALA A 110 -25.10 -5.35 6.15
N SER A 111 -24.50 -4.49 6.99
CA SER A 111 -25.15 -3.26 7.44
C SER A 111 -25.31 -2.23 6.31
N PRO A 112 -26.40 -1.43 6.29
CA PRO A 112 -26.56 -0.37 5.30
C PRO A 112 -25.39 0.61 5.26
N GLY A 113 -24.78 0.90 6.41
CA GLY A 113 -23.59 1.74 6.51
C GLY A 113 -22.41 1.14 5.75
N PHE A 114 -22.12 -0.15 5.93
CA PHE A 114 -21.03 -0.82 5.23
C PHE A 114 -21.22 -0.80 3.71
N LEU A 115 -22.43 -1.10 3.23
CA LEU A 115 -22.77 -1.02 1.80
C LEU A 115 -22.50 0.40 1.25
N ARG A 116 -22.93 1.40 2.01
CA ARG A 116 -22.74 2.81 1.67
C ARG A 116 -21.26 3.22 1.65
N ALA A 117 -20.47 2.73 2.61
CA ALA A 117 -19.02 2.95 2.61
C ALA A 117 -18.36 2.30 1.39
N ALA A 118 -18.78 1.10 0.98
CA ALA A 118 -18.28 0.45 -0.23
C ALA A 118 -18.57 1.31 -1.47
N ASP A 119 -19.78 1.85 -1.60
CA ASP A 119 -20.19 2.69 -2.73
C ASP A 119 -19.43 4.03 -2.77
N LEU A 120 -19.32 4.73 -1.65
CA LEU A 120 -18.59 6.00 -1.56
C LEU A 120 -17.09 5.81 -1.81
N THR A 121 -16.50 4.74 -1.25
CA THR A 121 -15.10 4.39 -1.52
C THR A 121 -14.90 4.09 -3.01
N THR A 122 -15.83 3.36 -3.64
CA THR A 122 -15.79 3.07 -5.09
C THR A 122 -15.86 4.36 -5.92
N LYS A 123 -16.77 5.28 -5.56
CA LYS A 123 -16.91 6.58 -6.20
C LYS A 123 -15.61 7.37 -6.16
N ALA A 124 -14.95 7.45 -5.01
CA ALA A 124 -13.63 8.09 -4.90
C ALA A 124 -12.55 7.33 -5.67
N ALA A 125 -12.49 6.00 -5.51
CA ALA A 125 -11.45 5.19 -6.10
C ALA A 125 -11.46 5.21 -7.63
N THR A 126 -12.61 5.46 -8.27
CA THR A 126 -12.76 5.47 -9.73
C THR A 126 -12.74 6.87 -10.35
N SER A 127 -12.68 7.94 -9.54
CA SER A 127 -12.77 9.33 -10.02
C SER A 127 -11.42 9.93 -10.46
N ALA A 128 -10.31 9.46 -9.88
CA ALA A 128 -9.01 10.10 -10.05
C ALA A 128 -8.36 9.80 -11.43
N PRO A 129 -7.54 10.72 -11.93
CA PRO A 129 -6.68 10.49 -13.09
C PRO A 129 -5.68 9.35 -12.84
N VAL A 130 -5.29 8.64 -13.90
CA VAL A 130 -4.37 7.49 -13.84
C VAL A 130 -2.93 7.86 -14.22
N GLU A 131 -2.73 9.07 -14.74
CA GLU A 131 -1.48 9.56 -15.27
C GLU A 131 -0.36 9.54 -14.22
N GLY A 132 0.74 8.84 -14.53
CA GLY A 132 1.86 8.67 -13.60
C GLY A 132 1.57 7.74 -12.41
N ARG A 133 0.41 7.06 -12.38
CA ARG A 133 -0.01 6.17 -11.30
C ARG A 133 -0.09 4.73 -11.78
N MET A 134 1.06 4.08 -11.93
CA MET A 134 1.17 2.77 -12.59
C MET A 134 0.35 1.67 -11.91
N MET A 135 0.49 1.51 -10.59
CA MET A 135 -0.22 0.45 -9.86
C MET A 135 -1.72 0.74 -9.80
N TYR A 136 -2.08 2.00 -9.57
CA TYR A 136 -3.48 2.43 -9.62
C TYR A 136 -4.09 2.22 -11.00
N ALA A 137 -3.38 2.57 -12.08
CA ALA A 137 -3.82 2.37 -13.46
C ALA A 137 -4.07 0.88 -13.75
N GLY A 138 -3.18 -0.01 -13.30
CA GLY A 138 -3.38 -1.45 -13.40
C GLY A 138 -4.65 -1.91 -12.68
N MET A 139 -4.83 -1.49 -11.42
CA MET A 139 -6.05 -1.80 -10.66
C MET A 139 -7.32 -1.25 -11.33
N ARG A 140 -7.26 -0.06 -11.92
CA ARG A 140 -8.38 0.58 -12.65
C ARG A 140 -8.86 -0.18 -13.88
N THR A 141 -8.07 -1.14 -14.40
CA THR A 141 -8.49 -2.01 -15.52
C THR A 141 -9.35 -3.19 -15.07
N LEU A 142 -9.38 -3.49 -13.78
CA LEU A 142 -10.12 -4.61 -13.21
C LEU A 142 -11.59 -4.24 -13.03
N GLU A 143 -12.47 -5.23 -13.12
CA GLU A 143 -13.90 -5.05 -12.82
C GLU A 143 -14.08 -4.79 -11.32
N VAL A 144 -14.92 -3.82 -10.97
CA VAL A 144 -15.27 -3.54 -9.58
C VAL A 144 -16.17 -4.66 -9.06
N PRO A 145 -15.84 -5.32 -7.93
CA PRO A 145 -16.63 -6.46 -7.45
C PRO A 145 -18.08 -6.12 -7.10
N GLY A 146 -18.98 -7.05 -7.42
CA GLY A 146 -20.39 -6.97 -7.05
C GLY A 146 -20.64 -7.18 -5.55
N ASP A 147 -19.89 -8.08 -4.90
CA ASP A 147 -19.98 -8.31 -3.45
C ASP A 147 -19.50 -7.07 -2.67
N PRO A 148 -20.26 -6.56 -1.68
CA PRO A 148 -19.91 -5.32 -0.98
C PRO A 148 -18.59 -5.37 -0.20
N VAL A 149 -18.22 -6.53 0.35
CA VAL A 149 -16.97 -6.69 1.12
C VAL A 149 -15.78 -6.69 0.18
N ALA A 150 -15.87 -7.46 -0.91
CA ALA A 150 -14.87 -7.44 -1.98
C ALA A 150 -14.74 -6.04 -2.59
N ARG A 151 -15.87 -5.34 -2.83
CA ARG A 151 -15.90 -3.99 -3.37
C ARG A 151 -15.20 -2.97 -2.49
N LEU A 152 -15.46 -3.00 -1.17
CA LEU A 152 -14.81 -2.11 -0.22
C LEU A 152 -13.30 -2.34 -0.21
N TRP A 153 -12.86 -3.60 -0.11
CA TRP A 153 -11.44 -3.95 -0.15
C TRP A 153 -10.77 -3.54 -1.47
N HIS A 154 -11.41 -3.82 -2.60
CA HIS A 154 -10.90 -3.50 -3.93
C HIS A 154 -10.71 -1.98 -4.08
N SER A 155 -11.72 -1.21 -3.71
CA SER A 155 -11.71 0.25 -3.81
C SER A 155 -10.70 0.90 -2.85
N ALA A 156 -10.60 0.38 -1.62
CA ALA A 156 -9.56 0.79 -0.68
C ALA A 156 -8.16 0.49 -1.24
N THR A 157 -7.97 -0.69 -1.83
CA THR A 157 -6.69 -1.09 -2.44
C THR A 157 -6.34 -0.19 -3.63
N MET A 158 -7.30 0.19 -4.46
CA MET A 158 -7.09 1.18 -5.52
C MET A 158 -6.62 2.54 -4.97
N LEU A 159 -7.28 3.07 -3.93
CA LEU A 159 -6.89 4.33 -3.30
C LEU A 159 -5.50 4.24 -2.65
N ARG A 160 -5.18 3.10 -2.06
CA ARG A 160 -3.84 2.80 -1.53
C ARG A 160 -2.79 2.82 -2.62
N GLU A 161 -3.00 2.11 -3.73
CA GLU A 161 -2.03 2.11 -4.83
C GLU A 161 -1.92 3.51 -5.48
N HIS A 162 -3.02 4.28 -5.57
CA HIS A 162 -2.97 5.68 -6.01
C HIS A 162 -2.09 6.53 -5.09
N ARG A 163 -2.29 6.46 -3.77
CA ARG A 163 -1.44 7.15 -2.78
C ARG A 163 0.02 6.66 -2.87
N GLY A 164 0.23 5.36 -3.00
CA GLY A 164 1.55 4.73 -3.11
C GLY A 164 2.34 5.21 -4.32
N ASP A 165 1.71 5.26 -5.50
CA ASP A 165 2.34 5.81 -6.70
C ASP A 165 2.72 7.29 -6.52
N GLY A 166 1.92 8.05 -5.78
CA GLY A 166 2.23 9.45 -5.42
C GLY A 166 3.39 9.57 -4.45
N HIS A 167 3.47 8.67 -3.48
CA HIS A 167 4.60 8.60 -2.56
C HIS A 167 5.90 8.28 -3.31
N ILE A 168 5.86 7.38 -4.30
CA ILE A 168 6.99 7.10 -5.19
C ILE A 168 7.41 8.37 -5.94
N ALA A 169 6.46 9.12 -6.50
CA ALA A 169 6.77 10.40 -7.15
C ALA A 169 7.43 11.41 -6.19
N ALA A 170 6.96 11.50 -4.94
CA ALA A 170 7.56 12.36 -3.91
C ALA A 170 8.99 11.92 -3.56
N LEU A 171 9.24 10.61 -3.39
CA LEU A 171 10.56 10.05 -3.13
C LEU A 171 11.54 10.32 -4.28
N VAL A 172 11.10 10.11 -5.52
CA VAL A 172 11.89 10.40 -6.73
C VAL A 172 12.23 11.89 -6.81
N GLY A 173 11.24 12.76 -6.60
CA GLY A 173 11.45 14.22 -6.56
C GLY A 173 12.45 14.65 -5.48
N ALA A 174 12.42 13.99 -4.33
CA ALA A 174 13.34 14.18 -3.21
C ALA A 174 14.71 13.50 -3.39
N ARG A 175 14.91 12.73 -4.48
CA ARG A 175 16.11 11.93 -4.74
C ARG A 175 16.45 10.94 -3.61
N ILE A 176 15.40 10.32 -3.04
CA ILE A 176 15.52 9.28 -2.02
C ILE A 176 15.34 7.92 -2.68
N GLY A 177 16.38 7.09 -2.65
CA GLY A 177 16.35 5.76 -3.27
C GLY A 177 15.44 4.77 -2.53
N GLY A 178 15.16 3.63 -3.16
CA GLY A 178 14.26 2.60 -2.63
C GLY A 178 14.61 2.13 -1.21
N THR A 179 15.84 1.66 -0.99
CA THR A 179 16.31 1.21 0.33
C THR A 179 16.41 2.37 1.33
N GLU A 180 16.74 3.58 0.87
CA GLU A 180 16.78 4.78 1.71
C GLU A 180 15.39 5.12 2.26
N ALA A 181 14.33 4.97 1.45
CA ALA A 181 12.95 5.16 1.89
C ALA A 181 12.59 4.25 3.08
N HIS A 182 13.09 3.00 3.09
CA HIS A 182 12.91 2.10 4.22
C HIS A 182 13.70 2.53 5.47
N VAL A 183 14.89 3.11 5.32
CA VAL A 183 15.64 3.71 6.44
C VAL A 183 14.88 4.91 7.01
N LEU A 184 14.43 5.83 6.16
CA LEU A 184 13.62 6.99 6.56
C LEU A 184 12.36 6.55 7.32
N SER A 185 11.64 5.58 6.78
CA SER A 185 10.46 4.98 7.42
C SER A 185 10.81 4.37 8.79
N ALA A 186 11.90 3.60 8.90
CA ALA A 186 12.35 3.01 10.15
C ALA A 186 12.59 4.08 11.24
N ILE A 187 13.31 5.15 10.90
CA ILE A 187 13.59 6.26 11.83
C ILE A 187 12.29 6.98 12.23
N ALA A 188 11.38 7.24 11.27
CA ALA A 188 10.09 7.88 11.55
C ALA A 188 9.20 7.04 12.48
N MET A 189 9.28 5.71 12.40
CA MET A 189 8.60 4.78 13.32
C MET A 189 9.33 4.59 14.66
N GLY A 190 10.49 5.23 14.86
CA GLY A 190 11.30 5.09 16.07
C GLY A 190 12.10 3.79 16.18
N ILE A 191 12.29 3.08 15.07
CA ILE A 191 13.08 1.84 15.03
C ILE A 191 14.57 2.20 15.00
N HIS A 192 15.29 1.77 16.04
CA HIS A 192 16.74 1.99 16.16
C HIS A 192 17.46 0.71 16.62
N PRO A 193 18.56 0.31 15.94
CA PRO A 193 19.13 0.93 14.74
C PRO A 193 18.19 0.77 13.52
N PRO A 194 18.09 1.75 12.60
CA PRO A 194 17.14 1.68 11.48
C PRO A 194 17.38 0.49 10.54
N GLU A 195 18.61 0.00 10.47
CA GLU A 195 19.02 -1.20 9.73
C GLU A 195 18.33 -2.48 10.24
N SER A 196 17.80 -2.48 11.47
CA SER A 196 17.02 -3.60 12.03
C SER A 196 15.60 -3.72 11.47
N PHE A 197 15.17 -2.76 10.65
CA PHE A 197 13.82 -2.78 10.11
C PHE A 197 13.58 -4.00 9.23
N GLY A 198 12.46 -4.69 9.47
CA GLY A 198 12.13 -5.99 8.87
C GLY A 198 12.19 -6.03 7.34
N ARG A 199 12.11 -4.88 6.67
CA ARG A 199 12.19 -4.74 5.20
C ARG A 199 13.61 -4.72 4.63
N ILE A 200 14.62 -4.44 5.44
CA ILE A 200 16.00 -4.25 4.98
C ILE A 200 17.04 -5.01 5.82
N HIS A 201 16.67 -5.52 7.01
CA HIS A 201 17.58 -6.22 7.91
C HIS A 201 18.29 -7.44 7.30
N HIS A 202 17.71 -8.06 6.26
CA HIS A 202 18.27 -9.22 5.56
C HIS A 202 19.31 -8.84 4.51
N LEU A 203 19.50 -7.55 4.21
CA LEU A 203 20.49 -7.09 3.24
C LEU A 203 21.91 -7.23 3.79
N PRO A 204 22.92 -7.41 2.92
CA PRO A 204 24.31 -7.49 3.37
C PRO A 204 24.73 -6.25 4.18
N GLU A 205 25.48 -6.44 5.26
CA GLU A 205 25.95 -5.35 6.14
C GLU A 205 26.64 -4.22 5.36
N LYS A 206 27.48 -4.57 4.38
CA LYS A 206 28.15 -3.60 3.51
C LYS A 206 27.15 -2.70 2.77
N ARG A 207 26.04 -3.28 2.27
CA ARG A 207 25.00 -2.53 1.56
C ARG A 207 24.27 -1.59 2.51
N LEU A 208 23.95 -2.05 3.71
CA LEU A 208 23.32 -1.21 4.73
C LEU A 208 24.23 -0.05 5.13
N ALA A 209 25.53 -0.31 5.31
CA ALA A 209 26.53 0.72 5.59
C ALA A 209 26.64 1.75 4.45
N GLU A 210 26.63 1.32 3.18
CA GLU A 210 26.62 2.23 2.01
C GLU A 210 25.39 3.16 2.01
N VAL A 211 24.19 2.61 2.25
CA VAL A 211 22.95 3.38 2.33
C VAL A 211 23.01 4.41 3.46
N MET A 212 23.43 3.98 4.65
CA MET A 212 23.54 4.87 5.80
C MET A 212 24.60 5.96 5.60
N ASN A 213 25.74 5.63 5.00
CA ASN A 213 26.79 6.60 4.69
C ASN A 213 26.30 7.64 3.67
N GLY A 214 25.61 7.22 2.61
CA GLY A 214 25.04 8.16 1.63
C GLY A 214 23.98 9.10 2.22
N LEU A 215 23.21 8.65 3.23
CA LEU A 215 22.29 9.51 3.98
C LEU A 215 23.01 10.48 4.93
N ARG A 216 24.11 10.04 5.56
CA ARG A 216 24.97 10.88 6.42
C ARG A 216 25.72 11.95 5.63
N GLU A 217 26.29 11.59 4.49
CA GLU A 217 26.99 12.51 3.59
C GLU A 217 26.09 13.64 3.09
N ARG A 218 24.80 13.34 2.88
CA ARG A 218 23.78 14.34 2.52
C ARG A 218 23.20 15.08 3.74
N GLY A 219 23.66 14.79 4.95
CA GLY A 219 23.20 15.42 6.18
C GLY A 219 21.75 15.09 6.55
N ILE A 220 21.18 14.00 6.03
CA ILE A 220 19.81 13.56 6.34
C ILE A 220 19.77 12.83 7.68
N VAL A 221 20.80 12.03 7.94
CA VAL A 221 20.96 11.21 9.15
C VAL A 221 22.28 11.57 9.84
N ASP A 222 22.31 11.56 11.18
CA ASP A 222 23.50 11.83 11.97
C ASP A 222 24.36 10.57 12.22
N ALA A 223 25.42 10.71 13.04
CA ALA A 223 26.31 9.61 13.37
C ALA A 223 25.58 8.46 14.10
N ASP A 224 24.57 8.78 14.91
CA ASP A 224 23.78 7.85 15.72
C ASP A 224 22.63 7.19 14.94
N GLY A 225 22.48 7.49 13.64
CA GLY A 225 21.42 6.93 12.83
C GLY A 225 20.05 7.58 13.07
N ARG A 226 20.03 8.83 13.56
CA ARG A 226 18.82 9.63 13.77
C ARG A 226 18.69 10.72 12.72
N PHE A 227 17.47 11.22 12.51
CA PHE A 227 17.28 12.38 11.65
C PHE A 227 18.02 13.61 12.20
N THR A 228 18.70 14.32 11.30
CA THR A 228 19.07 15.72 11.53
C THR A 228 17.84 16.63 11.40
N ASP A 229 17.98 17.95 11.62
CA ASP A 229 16.91 18.90 11.29
C ASP A 229 16.55 18.87 9.80
N ALA A 230 17.56 18.78 8.93
CA ALA A 230 17.35 18.67 7.48
C ALA A 230 16.64 17.35 7.12
N GLY A 231 16.99 16.24 7.77
CA GLY A 231 16.32 14.96 7.57
C GLY A 231 14.87 14.96 8.04
N ARG A 232 14.58 15.56 9.20
CA ARG A 232 13.19 15.75 9.68
C ARG A 232 12.38 16.58 8.70
N LYS A 233 12.94 17.69 8.21
CA LYS A 233 12.29 18.53 7.22
C LYS A 233 12.04 17.77 5.91
N LEU A 234 13.03 17.05 5.40
CA LEU A 234 12.90 16.25 4.18
C LEU A 234 11.79 15.20 4.31
N GLN A 235 11.77 14.46 5.44
CA GLN A 235 10.73 13.48 5.73
C GLN A 235 9.35 14.14 5.74
N GLN A 236 9.20 15.30 6.39
CA GLN A 236 7.93 16.03 6.42
C GLN A 236 7.51 16.49 5.02
N ASP A 237 8.43 17.06 4.24
CA ASP A 237 8.15 17.54 2.88
C ASP A 237 7.69 16.38 1.96
N ILE A 238 8.27 15.18 2.10
CA ILE A 238 7.84 13.97 1.37
C ILE A 238 6.44 13.54 1.78
N GLU A 239 6.14 13.53 3.09
CA GLU A 239 4.81 13.14 3.59
C GLU A 239 3.73 14.14 3.21
N ASP A 240 4.03 15.45 3.28
CA ASP A 240 3.11 16.53 2.88
C ASP A 240 2.78 16.44 1.39
N LEU A 241 3.80 16.26 0.55
CA LEU A 241 3.60 16.07 -0.89
C LEU A 241 2.85 14.78 -1.21
N THR A 242 3.09 13.70 -0.45
CA THR A 242 2.34 12.45 -0.60
C THR A 242 0.85 12.65 -0.35
N ASP A 243 0.49 13.40 0.69
CA ASP A 243 -0.91 13.66 1.00
C ASP A 243 -1.56 14.63 0.01
N GLU A 244 -0.83 15.64 -0.46
CA GLU A 244 -1.29 16.53 -1.53
C GLU A 244 -1.59 15.74 -2.81
N LEU A 245 -0.65 14.87 -3.22
CA LEU A 245 -0.79 14.01 -4.39
C LEU A 245 -1.87 12.94 -4.23
N ALA A 246 -2.36 12.68 -3.01
CA ALA A 246 -3.42 11.72 -2.72
C ALA A 246 -4.82 12.36 -2.63
N ALA A 247 -4.95 13.68 -2.79
CA ALA A 247 -6.21 14.40 -2.60
C ALA A 247 -7.26 14.15 -3.70
N ALA A 248 -6.83 14.05 -4.96
CA ALA A 248 -7.72 14.04 -6.14
C ALA A 248 -8.90 13.04 -6.09
N PRO A 249 -8.75 11.77 -5.64
CA PRO A 249 -9.87 10.84 -5.53
C PRO A 249 -11.04 11.37 -4.68
N TYR A 250 -10.73 12.10 -3.61
CA TYR A 250 -11.70 12.55 -2.61
C TYR A 250 -12.45 13.83 -3.03
N GLU A 251 -11.99 14.54 -4.05
CA GLU A 251 -12.68 15.72 -4.60
C GLU A 251 -14.02 15.36 -5.26
N ALA A 252 -14.22 14.09 -5.62
CA ALA A 252 -15.48 13.58 -6.14
C ALA A 252 -16.56 13.40 -5.07
N LEU A 253 -16.21 13.51 -3.79
CA LEU A 253 -17.13 13.38 -2.67
C LEU A 253 -17.50 14.75 -2.11
N SER A 254 -18.79 14.97 -1.88
CA SER A 254 -19.26 16.14 -1.15
C SER A 254 -18.81 16.08 0.32
N PRO A 255 -18.77 17.22 1.05
CA PRO A 255 -18.45 17.23 2.47
C PRO A 255 -19.31 16.28 3.30
N ALA A 256 -20.62 16.21 3.02
CA ALA A 256 -21.52 15.30 3.72
C ALA A 256 -21.23 13.82 3.42
N GLU A 257 -20.84 13.49 2.18
CA GLU A 257 -20.40 12.12 1.83
C GLU A 257 -19.08 11.76 2.51
N LEU A 258 -18.16 12.70 2.68
CA LEU A 258 -16.90 12.49 3.41
C LEU A 258 -17.15 12.26 4.91
N ASP A 259 -18.05 13.04 5.51
CA ASP A 259 -18.43 12.88 6.92
C ASP A 259 -19.13 11.53 7.14
N GLU A 260 -20.05 11.16 6.23
CA GLU A 260 -20.73 9.85 6.23
C GLU A 260 -19.72 8.70 6.11
N LEU A 261 -18.80 8.78 5.13
CA LEU A 261 -17.77 7.76 4.92
C LEU A 261 -16.86 7.62 6.15
N THR A 262 -16.43 8.74 6.73
CA THR A 262 -15.60 8.76 7.94
C THR A 262 -16.29 8.05 9.10
N ALA A 263 -17.55 8.42 9.38
CA ALA A 263 -18.31 7.86 10.49
C ALA A 263 -18.51 6.34 10.38
N VAL A 264 -18.66 5.81 9.16
CA VAL A 264 -18.79 4.36 8.94
C VAL A 264 -17.43 3.65 8.99
N LEU A 265 -16.37 4.24 8.43
CA LEU A 265 -15.06 3.59 8.42
C LEU A 265 -14.42 3.50 9.80
N GLU A 266 -14.63 4.48 10.68
CA GLU A 266 -14.06 4.49 12.04
C GLU A 266 -14.26 3.18 12.83
N PRO A 267 -15.49 2.65 13.02
CA PRO A 267 -15.69 1.39 13.72
C PRO A 267 -15.15 0.16 12.93
N ILE A 268 -15.12 0.20 11.60
CA ILE A 268 -14.52 -0.85 10.76
C ILE A 268 -13.01 -0.91 11.00
N THR A 269 -12.34 0.23 10.87
CA THR A 269 -10.91 0.41 11.11
C THR A 269 -10.53 -0.02 12.52
N ALA A 270 -11.31 0.37 13.53
CA ALA A 270 -11.04 0.00 14.92
C ALA A 270 -11.00 -1.53 15.12
N LYS A 271 -11.95 -2.27 14.52
CA LYS A 271 -11.96 -3.74 14.55
C LYS A 271 -10.75 -4.34 13.83
N LEU A 272 -10.40 -3.81 12.67
CA LEU A 272 -9.26 -4.29 11.86
C LEU A 272 -7.93 -4.10 12.56
N VAL A 273 -7.71 -2.92 13.16
CA VAL A 273 -6.51 -2.62 13.95
C VAL A 273 -6.44 -3.50 15.19
N ALA A 274 -7.56 -3.72 15.89
CA ALA A 274 -7.62 -4.63 17.03
C ALA A 274 -7.28 -6.08 16.66
N ALA A 275 -7.59 -6.49 15.43
CA ALA A 275 -7.23 -7.80 14.87
C ALA A 275 -5.80 -7.87 14.30
N GLY A 276 -5.02 -6.78 14.40
CA GLY A 276 -3.61 -6.75 13.96
C GLY A 276 -3.38 -6.27 12.52
N SER A 277 -4.39 -5.74 11.83
CA SER A 277 -4.24 -5.15 10.49
C SER A 277 -3.74 -3.70 10.60
N ARG A 278 -2.44 -3.51 10.84
CA ARG A 278 -1.80 -2.20 11.07
C ARG A 278 -0.33 -2.17 10.69
#